data_AF-A0A7S2MR83-F1
#
_entry.id   AF-A0A7S2MR83-F1
#
_cell.length_a   1.000
_cell.length_b   1.000
_cell.length_c   1.000
_cell.angle_alpha   90.00
_cell.angle_beta   90.00
_cell.angle_gamma   90.00
#
_symmetry.space_group_name_H-M   'P 1'
#
loop_
_entity.id
_entity.type
_entity.pdbx_description
1 polymer ?
#
loop_
_entity_poly.entity_id
_entity_poly.type
_entity_poly.pdbx_seq_one_letter_code
_entity_poly.pdbx_strand_id
1 'polypeptide(L)'
;ESQLLDNIHVYSPAELAQISRAYSKQDVRQRALVQKLADTVKMRISAFEAVDIVDILGALWAMVPGDEELFEVLEERILLKIEDFTALNFMGIIRIYNKRASKHHSLLEKVIPRLRELLRNYEGIELSEMLVSIAQSGDAAADMDILMSLVPEIERRYDEVSLLHCINNIWALTQLKMAHQGLLQRVAEDLKNP
;
A
#
# COMPACT_ATOMS: atom_id res chain seq x y z
N GLU A 1 -10.27 -24.54 -13.62
CA GLU A 1 -10.45 -23.27 -14.38
C GLU A 1 -11.80 -23.17 -15.08
N SER A 2 -12.28 -24.17 -15.84
CA SER A 2 -13.62 -24.14 -16.45
C SER A 2 -14.76 -23.89 -15.44
N GLN A 3 -14.77 -24.61 -14.31
CA GLN A 3 -15.79 -24.40 -13.26
C GLN A 3 -15.71 -23.02 -12.59
N LEU A 4 -14.51 -22.41 -12.53
CA LEU A 4 -14.35 -21.05 -11.99
C LEU A 4 -14.94 -20.04 -12.96
N LEU A 5 -14.67 -20.19 -14.27
CA LEU A 5 -15.25 -19.34 -15.32
C LEU A 5 -16.79 -19.33 -15.29
N ASP A 6 -17.39 -20.52 -15.11
CA ASP A 6 -18.85 -20.66 -15.13
C ASP A 6 -19.52 -20.04 -13.89
N ASN A 7 -18.88 -20.12 -12.73
CA ASN A 7 -19.48 -19.70 -11.44
C ASN A 7 -18.96 -18.37 -10.90
N ILE A 8 -18.06 -17.69 -11.60
CA ILE A 8 -17.41 -16.47 -11.10
C ILE A 8 -18.37 -15.38 -10.62
N HIS A 9 -19.54 -15.32 -11.23
CA HIS A 9 -20.57 -14.32 -10.98
C HIS A 9 -21.29 -14.52 -9.63
N VAL A 10 -21.23 -15.71 -9.02
CA VAL A 10 -21.90 -16.00 -7.74
C VAL A 10 -20.99 -15.82 -6.52
N TYR A 11 -19.67 -15.70 -6.70
CA TYR A 11 -18.73 -15.55 -5.59
C TYR A 11 -18.86 -14.20 -4.89
N SER A 12 -18.70 -14.19 -3.58
CA SER A 12 -18.61 -12.96 -2.77
C SER A 12 -17.35 -12.14 -3.11
N PRO A 13 -17.31 -10.83 -2.80
CA PRO A 13 -16.11 -10.00 -2.93
C PRO A 13 -14.85 -10.62 -2.30
N ALA A 14 -14.98 -11.15 -1.08
CA ALA A 14 -13.87 -11.82 -0.39
C ALA A 14 -13.36 -13.06 -1.15
N GLU A 15 -14.27 -13.89 -1.67
CA GLU A 15 -13.89 -15.05 -2.49
C GLU A 15 -13.23 -14.61 -3.81
N LEU A 16 -13.73 -13.55 -4.45
CA LEU A 16 -13.10 -12.98 -5.65
C LEU A 16 -11.69 -12.45 -5.34
N ALA A 17 -11.48 -11.81 -4.19
CA ALA A 17 -10.17 -11.35 -3.76
C ALA A 17 -9.19 -12.52 -3.53
N GLN A 18 -9.66 -13.58 -2.85
CA GLN A 18 -8.87 -14.80 -2.63
C GLN A 18 -8.51 -15.50 -3.94
N ILE A 19 -9.47 -15.67 -4.85
CA ILE A 19 -9.26 -16.28 -6.17
C ILE A 19 -8.25 -15.45 -6.96
N SER A 20 -8.44 -14.14 -7.04
CA SER A 20 -7.51 -13.22 -7.72
C SER A 20 -6.10 -13.33 -7.17
N ARG A 21 -5.93 -13.36 -5.83
CA ARG A 21 -4.62 -13.50 -5.18
C ARG A 21 -3.96 -14.85 -5.45
N ALA A 22 -4.73 -15.93 -5.43
CA ALA A 22 -4.21 -17.25 -5.74
C ALA A 22 -3.77 -17.33 -7.22
N TYR A 23 -4.58 -16.75 -8.11
CA TYR A 23 -4.33 -16.77 -9.54
C TYR A 23 -3.21 -15.84 -9.99
N SER A 24 -3.04 -14.68 -9.33
CA SER A 24 -1.95 -13.74 -9.63
C SER A 24 -0.57 -14.32 -9.33
N LYS A 25 -0.48 -15.40 -8.54
CA LYS A 25 0.78 -16.10 -8.23
C LYS A 25 1.10 -17.23 -9.20
N GLN A 26 0.20 -17.57 -10.13
CA GLN A 26 0.44 -18.61 -11.12
C GLN A 26 1.31 -18.09 -12.27
N ASP A 27 2.24 -18.93 -12.74
CA ASP A 27 3.11 -18.63 -13.89
C ASP A 27 2.36 -18.61 -15.22
N VAL A 28 1.37 -19.51 -15.36
CA VAL A 28 0.52 -19.61 -16.54
C VAL A 28 -0.87 -19.10 -16.19
N ARG A 29 -1.29 -18.02 -16.85
CA ARG A 29 -2.59 -17.38 -16.62
C ARG A 29 -3.43 -17.40 -17.89
N GLN A 30 -4.63 -17.97 -17.80
CA GLN A 30 -5.61 -17.96 -18.87
C GLN A 30 -6.23 -16.58 -19.00
N ARG A 31 -5.97 -15.91 -20.12
CA ARG A 31 -6.46 -14.55 -20.41
C ARG A 31 -7.98 -14.42 -20.24
N ALA A 32 -8.74 -15.45 -20.63
CA ALA A 32 -10.20 -15.46 -20.51
C ALA A 32 -10.66 -15.36 -19.04
N LEU A 33 -10.03 -16.12 -18.13
CA LEU A 33 -10.37 -16.06 -16.70
C LEU A 33 -9.94 -14.74 -16.07
N VAL A 34 -8.75 -14.25 -16.41
CA VAL A 34 -8.27 -12.95 -15.96
C VAL A 34 -9.24 -11.83 -16.37
N GLN A 35 -9.66 -11.78 -17.63
CA GLN A 35 -10.61 -10.77 -18.10
C GLN A 35 -11.96 -10.92 -17.41
N LYS A 36 -12.45 -12.16 -17.28
CA LYS A 36 -13.73 -12.41 -16.62
C LYS A 36 -13.72 -11.99 -15.14
N LEU A 37 -12.60 -12.19 -14.43
CA LEU A 37 -12.39 -11.68 -13.07
C LEU A 37 -12.46 -10.16 -13.05
N ALA A 38 -11.70 -9.47 -13.90
CA ALA A 38 -11.71 -8.02 -13.99
C ALA A 38 -13.12 -7.48 -14.26
N ASP A 39 -13.83 -8.02 -15.24
CA ASP A 39 -15.19 -7.61 -15.60
C ASP A 39 -16.20 -7.86 -14.46
N THR A 40 -16.05 -8.98 -13.74
CA THR A 40 -16.92 -9.29 -12.59
C THR A 40 -16.67 -8.32 -11.44
N VAL A 41 -15.40 -7.97 -11.17
CA VAL A 41 -15.05 -6.95 -10.16
C VAL A 41 -15.63 -5.60 -10.53
N LYS A 42 -15.47 -5.14 -11.79
CA LYS A 42 -16.07 -3.89 -12.28
C LYS A 42 -17.58 -3.85 -12.03
N MET A 43 -18.29 -4.90 -12.47
CA MET A 43 -19.74 -5.00 -12.34
C MET A 43 -20.23 -5.00 -10.88
N ARG A 44 -19.44 -5.59 -9.97
CA ARG A 44 -19.85 -5.84 -8.58
C ARG A 44 -19.14 -4.98 -7.55
N ILE A 45 -18.38 -3.97 -7.98
CA ILE A 45 -17.54 -3.16 -7.09
C ILE A 45 -18.31 -2.51 -5.95
N SER A 46 -19.59 -2.20 -6.15
CA SER A 46 -20.47 -1.58 -5.15
C SER A 46 -20.67 -2.46 -3.91
N ALA A 47 -20.46 -3.78 -4.04
CA ALA A 47 -20.52 -4.74 -2.95
C ALA A 47 -19.18 -4.93 -2.22
N PHE A 48 -18.07 -4.38 -2.75
CA PHE A 48 -16.75 -4.54 -2.13
C PHE A 48 -16.58 -3.59 -0.95
N GLU A 49 -16.12 -4.12 0.17
CA GLU A 49 -15.71 -3.36 1.35
C GLU A 49 -14.22 -2.97 1.26
N ALA A 50 -13.79 -2.07 2.14
CA ALA A 50 -12.41 -1.56 2.16
C ALA A 50 -11.37 -2.69 2.21
N VAL A 51 -11.62 -3.72 3.03
CA VAL A 51 -10.76 -4.89 3.14
C VAL A 51 -10.67 -5.68 1.82
N ASP A 52 -11.80 -5.88 1.13
CA ASP A 52 -11.85 -6.61 -0.13
C ASP A 52 -11.06 -5.88 -1.22
N ILE A 53 -11.20 -4.54 -1.28
CA ILE A 53 -10.51 -3.68 -2.24
C ILE A 53 -9.01 -3.81 -2.08
N VAL A 54 -8.49 -3.69 -0.86
CA VAL A 54 -7.05 -3.80 -0.59
C VAL A 54 -6.55 -5.20 -0.93
N ASP A 55 -7.33 -6.21 -0.56
CA ASP A 55 -6.95 -7.61 -0.75
C ASP A 55 -6.87 -8.01 -2.22
N ILE A 56 -7.71 -7.40 -3.08
CA ILE A 56 -7.77 -7.71 -4.51
C ILE A 56 -6.87 -6.79 -5.37
N LEU A 57 -6.62 -5.55 -4.93
CA LEU A 57 -5.96 -4.52 -5.73
C LEU A 57 -4.58 -4.95 -6.27
N GLY A 58 -3.72 -5.49 -5.40
CA GLY A 58 -2.40 -5.96 -5.79
C GLY A 58 -2.43 -7.14 -6.77
N ALA A 59 -3.42 -8.02 -6.63
CA ALA A 59 -3.61 -9.16 -7.52
C ALA A 59 -4.07 -8.70 -8.91
N LEU A 60 -5.02 -7.76 -8.97
CA LEU A 60 -5.50 -7.19 -10.23
C LEU A 60 -4.39 -6.42 -10.94
N TRP A 61 -3.57 -5.64 -10.21
CA TRP A 61 -2.39 -5.01 -10.79
C TRP A 61 -1.43 -6.01 -11.42
N ALA A 62 -1.16 -7.12 -10.75
CA ALA A 62 -0.27 -8.15 -11.27
C ALA A 62 -0.84 -8.85 -12.52
N MET A 63 -2.17 -8.95 -12.66
CA MET A 63 -2.83 -9.69 -13.75
C MET A 63 -3.23 -8.81 -14.93
N VAL A 64 -3.74 -7.60 -14.69
CA VAL A 64 -4.31 -6.67 -15.68
C VAL A 64 -3.87 -5.22 -15.43
N PRO A 65 -2.56 -4.92 -15.43
CA PRO A 65 -2.08 -3.58 -15.10
C PRO A 65 -2.58 -2.47 -16.04
N GLY A 66 -3.00 -2.82 -17.26
CA GLY A 66 -3.48 -1.88 -18.27
C GLY A 66 -5.00 -1.75 -18.42
N ASP A 67 -5.81 -2.37 -17.54
CA ASP A 67 -7.27 -2.20 -17.55
C ASP A 67 -7.65 -0.88 -16.85
N GLU A 68 -7.63 0.22 -17.61
CA GLU A 68 -7.86 1.57 -17.08
C GLU A 68 -9.24 1.71 -16.42
N GLU A 69 -10.28 1.18 -17.07
CA GLU A 69 -11.66 1.21 -16.56
C GLU A 69 -11.77 0.53 -15.20
N LEU A 70 -11.12 -0.63 -15.03
CA LEU A 70 -11.09 -1.34 -13.75
C LEU A 70 -10.52 -0.47 -12.63
N PHE A 71 -9.42 0.22 -12.88
CA PHE A 71 -8.79 1.04 -11.85
C PHE A 71 -9.45 2.39 -11.62
N GLU A 72 -10.15 2.94 -12.61
CA GLU A 72 -11.04 4.11 -12.43
C GLU A 72 -12.19 3.74 -11.49
N VAL A 73 -12.83 2.59 -11.73
CA VAL A 73 -13.92 2.07 -10.89
C VAL A 73 -13.42 1.73 -9.46
N LEU A 74 -12.21 1.18 -9.33
CA LEU A 74 -11.57 0.98 -8.02
C LEU A 74 -11.25 2.32 -7.33
N GLU A 75 -10.77 3.33 -8.05
CA GLU A 75 -10.50 4.66 -7.50
C GLU A 75 -11.78 5.28 -6.93
N GLU A 76 -12.87 5.28 -7.69
CA GLU A 76 -14.16 5.80 -7.24
C GLU A 76 -14.61 5.09 -5.97
N ARG A 77 -14.48 3.76 -5.92
CA ARG A 77 -14.86 2.99 -4.74
C ARG A 77 -13.98 3.28 -3.54
N ILE A 78 -12.66 3.43 -3.73
CA ILE A 78 -11.72 3.81 -2.66
C ILE A 78 -12.12 5.18 -2.10
N LEU A 79 -12.43 6.15 -2.95
CA LEU A 79 -12.85 7.48 -2.50
C LEU A 79 -14.16 7.47 -1.72
N LEU A 80 -15.12 6.64 -2.12
CA LEU A 80 -16.38 6.47 -1.39
C LEU A 80 -16.19 5.84 0.00
N LYS A 81 -15.15 5.01 0.17
CA LYS A 81 -14.84 4.31 1.42
C LYS A 81 -13.61 4.86 2.14
N ILE A 82 -13.21 6.09 1.85
CA ILE A 82 -11.93 6.64 2.32
C ILE A 82 -11.79 6.60 3.86
N GLU A 83 -12.89 6.73 4.59
CA GLU A 83 -12.90 6.70 6.06
C GLU A 83 -12.73 5.28 6.65
N ASP A 84 -12.99 4.23 5.85
CA ASP A 84 -12.97 2.83 6.29
C ASP A 84 -11.56 2.21 6.25
N PHE A 85 -10.57 2.89 5.64
CA PHE A 85 -9.23 2.35 5.43
C PHE A 85 -8.27 2.68 6.58
N THR A 86 -7.38 1.73 6.90
CA THR A 86 -6.24 1.94 7.81
C THR A 86 -5.04 2.56 7.09
N ALA A 87 -4.04 3.03 7.86
CA ALA A 87 -2.78 3.53 7.29
C ALA A 87 -2.09 2.48 6.40
N LEU A 88 -2.04 1.22 6.86
CA LEU A 88 -1.45 0.11 6.10
C LEU A 88 -2.22 -0.15 4.79
N ASN A 89 -3.54 -0.02 4.81
CA ASN A 89 -4.34 -0.12 3.58
C ASN A 89 -3.97 0.98 2.59
N PHE A 90 -3.86 2.23 3.05
CA PHE A 90 -3.45 3.35 2.19
C PHE A 90 -2.05 3.21 1.64
N MET A 91 -1.09 2.70 2.41
CA MET A 91 0.25 2.38 1.88
C MET A 91 0.16 1.39 0.71
N GLY A 92 -0.68 0.36 0.82
CA GLY A 92 -0.94 -0.59 -0.27
C GLY A 92 -1.56 0.09 -1.50
N ILE A 93 -2.56 0.97 -1.30
CA ILE A 93 -3.22 1.72 -2.37
C ILE A 93 -2.21 2.64 -3.07
N ILE A 94 -1.47 3.47 -2.32
CA ILE A 94 -0.49 4.42 -2.85
C ILE A 94 0.55 3.69 -3.70
N ARG A 95 1.09 2.56 -3.21
CA ARG A 95 2.06 1.74 -3.97
C ARG A 95 1.56 1.32 -5.34
N ILE A 96 0.31 0.86 -5.42
CA ILE A 96 -0.26 0.40 -6.69
C ILE A 96 -0.49 1.60 -7.62
N TYR A 97 -1.02 2.71 -7.11
CA TYR A 97 -1.31 3.87 -7.94
C TYR A 97 -0.07 4.67 -8.34
N ASN A 98 1.02 4.65 -7.55
CA ASN A 98 2.32 5.19 -7.94
C ASN A 98 2.93 4.45 -9.13
N LYS A 99 2.72 3.13 -9.23
CA LYS A 99 3.17 2.32 -10.38
C LYS A 99 2.39 2.62 -11.66
N ARG A 100 1.21 3.24 -11.56
CA ARG A 100 0.33 3.58 -12.69
C ARG A 100 0.55 4.97 -13.27
N ALA A 101 1.54 5.72 -12.77
CA ALA A 101 2.05 7.01 -13.23
C ALA A 101 1.20 7.78 -14.28
N SER A 102 0.76 8.99 -13.91
CA SER A 102 0.15 10.08 -14.71
C SER A 102 -1.35 10.34 -14.54
N LYS A 103 -2.20 9.33 -14.33
CA LYS A 103 -3.67 9.54 -14.41
C LYS A 103 -4.42 9.67 -13.09
N HIS A 104 -3.88 9.13 -12.00
CA HIS A 104 -4.62 8.98 -10.74
C HIS A 104 -4.08 9.90 -9.63
N HIS A 105 -3.56 11.06 -10.03
CA HIS A 105 -3.10 12.08 -9.09
C HIS A 105 -4.25 12.55 -8.18
N SER A 106 -5.48 12.61 -8.70
CA SER A 106 -6.69 12.94 -7.93
C SER A 106 -6.92 12.03 -6.72
N LEU A 107 -6.67 10.73 -6.87
CA LEU A 107 -6.76 9.77 -5.77
C LEU A 107 -5.66 10.04 -4.74
N LEU A 108 -4.42 10.15 -5.19
CA LEU A 108 -3.26 10.35 -4.32
C LEU A 108 -3.35 11.67 -3.54
N GLU A 109 -3.86 12.75 -4.16
CA GLU A 109 -4.13 14.04 -3.52
C GLU A 109 -5.08 13.94 -2.32
N LYS A 110 -5.97 12.94 -2.30
CA LYS A 110 -6.91 12.71 -1.19
C LYS A 110 -6.39 11.66 -0.21
N VAL A 111 -5.77 10.60 -0.70
CA VAL A 111 -5.28 9.48 0.10
C VAL A 111 -4.05 9.86 0.92
N ILE A 112 -3.10 10.63 0.37
CA ILE A 112 -1.86 11.00 1.08
C ILE A 112 -2.16 11.86 2.32
N PRO A 113 -3.00 12.92 2.28
CA PRO A 113 -3.38 13.65 3.48
C PRO A 113 -4.05 12.77 4.54
N ARG A 114 -4.92 11.85 4.11
CA ARG A 114 -5.58 10.93 5.04
C ARG A 114 -4.60 9.94 5.68
N LEU A 115 -3.64 9.42 4.92
CA LEU A 115 -2.54 8.62 5.46
C LEU A 115 -1.78 9.40 6.55
N ARG A 116 -1.40 10.66 6.27
CA ARG A 116 -0.70 11.52 7.25
C ARG A 116 -1.50 11.70 8.53
N GLU A 117 -2.80 11.92 8.42
CA GLU A 117 -3.68 12.04 9.58
C GLU A 117 -3.67 10.76 10.42
N LEU A 118 -3.80 9.60 9.78
CA LEU A 118 -3.79 8.31 10.47
C LEU A 118 -2.44 8.04 11.14
N LEU A 119 -1.32 8.31 10.47
CA LEU A 119 0.04 8.09 11.01
C LEU A 119 0.31 8.88 12.29
N ARG A 120 -0.35 10.04 12.50
CA ARG A 120 -0.21 10.80 13.75
C ARG A 120 -0.66 10.01 14.97
N ASN A 121 -1.57 9.06 14.80
CA ASN A 121 -2.15 8.26 15.89
C ASN A 121 -1.33 7.01 16.23
N TYR A 122 -0.32 6.65 15.42
CA TYR A 122 0.54 5.50 15.67
C TYR A 122 1.63 5.83 16.68
N GLU A 123 2.06 4.84 17.44
CA GLU A 123 3.18 4.95 18.36
C GLU A 123 4.52 5.00 17.62
N GLY A 124 5.55 5.60 18.23
CA GLY A 124 6.86 5.73 17.60
C GLY A 124 7.50 4.39 17.21
N ILE A 125 7.25 3.33 18.00
CA ILE A 125 7.72 1.96 17.70
C ILE A 125 7.05 1.44 16.43
N GLU A 126 5.72 1.55 16.33
CA GLU A 126 4.97 1.09 15.16
C GLU A 126 5.42 1.81 13.88
N LEU A 127 5.63 3.14 13.94
CA LEU A 127 6.14 3.90 12.80
C LEU A 127 7.55 3.45 12.38
N SER A 128 8.41 3.15 13.35
CA SER A 128 9.77 2.64 13.11
C SER A 128 9.73 1.26 12.43
N GLU A 129 8.86 0.36 12.91
CA GLU A 129 8.65 -0.95 12.30
C GLU A 129 8.09 -0.85 10.87
N MET A 130 7.18 0.08 10.61
CA MET A 130 6.70 0.36 9.25
C MET A 130 7.85 0.78 8.33
N LEU A 131 8.72 1.69 8.77
CA LEU A 131 9.86 2.14 7.97
C LEU A 131 10.84 1.01 7.66
N VAL A 132 11.15 0.18 8.66
CA VAL A 132 12.00 -1.02 8.49
C VAL A 132 11.37 -1.99 7.49
N SER A 133 10.05 -2.23 7.59
CA SER A 133 9.32 -3.09 6.66
C SER A 133 9.36 -2.57 5.23
N ILE A 134 9.21 -1.26 5.04
CA ILE A 134 9.37 -0.60 3.72
C ILE A 134 10.79 -0.86 3.18
N ALA A 135 11.82 -0.62 3.97
CA ALA A 135 13.21 -0.82 3.58
C ALA A 135 13.50 -2.27 3.15
N GLN A 136 12.91 -3.25 3.84
CA GLN A 136 13.05 -4.67 3.49
C GLN A 136 12.33 -5.05 2.19
N SER A 137 11.29 -4.31 1.79
CA SER A 137 10.53 -4.59 0.56
C SER A 137 11.24 -4.15 -0.73
N GLY A 138 12.23 -3.25 -0.65
CA GLY A 138 13.21 -2.97 -1.71
C GLY A 138 12.79 -2.00 -2.82
N ASP A 139 11.58 -1.42 -2.81
CA ASP A 139 11.08 -0.50 -3.86
C ASP A 139 10.94 0.94 -3.36
N ALA A 140 12.08 1.59 -3.08
CA ALA A 140 12.13 2.95 -2.53
C ALA A 140 11.43 4.00 -3.43
N ALA A 141 11.46 3.80 -4.76
CA ALA A 141 10.86 4.74 -5.70
C ALA A 141 9.32 4.70 -5.64
N ALA A 142 8.72 3.52 -5.52
CA ALA A 142 7.27 3.39 -5.38
C ALA A 142 6.75 3.91 -4.03
N ASP A 143 7.60 3.90 -3.00
CA ASP A 143 7.24 4.26 -1.62
C ASP A 143 7.54 5.72 -1.26
N MET A 144 7.98 6.57 -2.20
CA MET A 144 8.40 7.93 -1.87
C MET A 144 7.31 8.78 -1.20
N ASP A 145 6.07 8.75 -1.69
CA ASP A 145 4.95 9.51 -1.07
C ASP A 145 4.61 9.01 0.35
N ILE A 146 4.77 7.71 0.57
CA ILE A 146 4.59 7.07 1.88
C ILE A 146 5.72 7.54 2.79
N LEU A 147 6.97 7.50 2.34
CA LEU A 147 8.15 7.90 3.10
C LEU A 147 8.09 9.40 3.47
N MET A 148 7.68 10.25 2.54
CA MET A 148 7.46 11.68 2.78
C MET A 148 6.33 11.97 3.79
N SER A 149 5.47 11.00 4.07
CA SER A 149 4.43 11.09 5.09
C SER A 149 4.83 10.44 6.41
N LEU A 150 5.63 9.37 6.37
CA LEU A 150 6.04 8.56 7.50
C LEU A 150 7.23 9.15 8.26
N VAL A 151 8.30 9.55 7.55
CA VAL A 151 9.55 9.99 8.17
C VAL A 151 9.39 11.22 9.08
N PRO A 152 8.59 12.24 8.73
CA PRO A 152 8.35 13.37 9.63
C PRO A 152 7.70 12.96 10.96
N GLU A 153 6.80 11.98 10.96
CA GLU A 153 6.17 11.49 12.19
C GLU A 153 7.15 10.66 13.04
N ILE A 154 8.06 9.92 12.40
CA ILE A 154 9.18 9.24 13.09
C ILE A 154 10.10 10.27 13.76
N GLU A 155 10.48 11.33 13.06
CA GLU A 155 11.31 12.40 13.63
C GLU A 155 10.63 13.10 14.81
N ARG A 156 9.33 13.39 14.68
CA ARG A 156 8.53 14.00 15.75
C ARG A 156 8.50 13.14 17.02
N ARG A 157 8.51 11.81 16.88
CA ARG A 157 8.43 10.83 17.97
C ARG A 157 9.78 10.22 18.34
N TYR A 158 10.88 10.84 17.93
CA TYR A 158 12.23 10.32 18.18
C TYR A 158 12.48 10.01 19.67
N ASP A 159 12.07 10.90 20.56
CA ASP A 159 12.31 10.76 22.00
C ASP A 159 11.38 9.74 22.69
N GLU A 160 10.43 9.15 21.95
CA GLU A 160 9.49 8.14 22.44
C GLU A 160 10.02 6.70 22.26
N VAL A 161 11.10 6.52 21.49
CA VAL A 161 11.63 5.20 21.15
C VAL A 161 13.06 5.02 21.66
N SER A 162 13.49 3.77 21.80
CA SER A 162 14.87 3.49 22.23
C SER A 162 15.89 3.85 21.16
N LEU A 163 17.13 4.13 21.57
CA LEU A 163 18.25 4.37 20.66
C LEU A 163 18.41 3.25 19.61
N LEU A 164 18.12 2.00 19.97
CA LEU A 164 18.11 0.88 19.02
C LEU A 164 17.11 1.08 17.87
N HIS A 165 15.89 1.57 18.15
CA HIS A 165 14.91 1.90 17.12
C HIS A 165 15.39 3.06 16.26
N CYS A 166 15.98 4.10 16.85
CA CYS A 166 16.54 5.22 16.09
C CYS A 166 17.65 4.76 15.13
N ILE A 167 18.55 3.87 15.58
CA ILE A 167 19.59 3.27 14.72
C ILE A 167 18.94 2.45 13.59
N ASN A 168 17.91 1.67 13.88
CA ASN A 168 17.18 0.90 12.87
C ASN A 168 16.50 1.82 11.83
N ASN A 169 15.97 2.96 12.25
CA ASN A 169 15.41 3.96 11.34
C ASN A 169 16.48 4.54 10.39
N ILE A 170 17.69 4.84 10.91
CA ILE A 170 18.81 5.27 10.08
C ILE A 170 19.25 4.17 9.10
N TRP A 171 19.34 2.93 9.56
CA TRP A 171 19.65 1.79 8.71
C TRP A 171 18.62 1.65 7.58
N ALA A 172 17.32 1.73 7.91
CA ALA A 172 16.22 1.62 6.96
C ALA A 172 16.27 2.74 5.90
N LEU A 173 16.47 3.99 6.32
CA LEU A 173 16.65 5.12 5.38
C LEU A 173 17.87 4.92 4.49
N THR A 174 18.97 4.41 5.03
CA THR A 174 20.18 4.11 4.26
C THR A 174 19.93 3.02 3.22
N GLN A 175 19.20 1.95 3.55
CA GLN A 175 18.78 0.91 2.59
C GLN A 175 17.92 1.50 1.46
N LEU A 176 17.05 2.44 1.80
CA LEU A 176 16.22 3.19 0.85
C LEU A 176 16.98 4.27 0.07
N LYS A 177 18.31 4.41 0.29
CA LYS A 177 19.17 5.44 -0.29
C LYS A 177 18.72 6.86 0.02
N MET A 178 18.08 7.06 1.18
CA MET A 178 17.64 8.34 1.70
C MET A 178 18.56 8.79 2.83
N ALA A 179 19.07 10.03 2.73
CA ALA A 179 19.84 10.65 3.79
C ALA A 179 18.97 11.66 4.55
N HIS A 180 18.66 11.37 5.82
CA HIS A 180 17.93 12.29 6.69
C HIS A 180 18.85 12.91 7.73
N GLN A 181 19.37 14.11 7.43
CA GLN A 181 20.43 14.75 8.23
C GLN A 181 20.03 14.99 9.69
N GLY A 182 18.77 15.38 9.96
CA GLY A 182 18.28 15.61 11.32
C GLY A 182 18.39 14.36 12.21
N LEU A 183 17.68 13.29 11.83
CA LEU A 183 17.80 11.98 12.45
C LEU A 183 19.25 11.48 12.57
N LEU A 184 20.08 11.61 11.51
CA LEU A 184 21.48 11.17 11.55
C LEU A 184 22.27 11.90 12.64
N GLN A 185 22.11 13.21 12.73
CA GLN A 185 22.79 14.02 13.73
C GLN A 185 22.34 13.65 15.15
N ARG A 186 21.03 13.49 15.38
CA ARG A 186 20.50 13.11 16.71
C ARG A 186 21.03 11.75 17.17
N VAL A 187 20.98 10.74 16.31
CA VAL A 187 21.52 9.41 16.64
C VAL A 187 23.03 9.47 16.93
N ALA A 188 23.77 10.27 16.17
CA ALA A 188 25.20 10.45 16.39
C ALA A 188 25.53 11.19 17.71
N GLU A 189 24.64 12.06 18.18
CA GLU A 189 24.76 12.73 19.48
C GLU A 189 24.46 11.76 20.64
N ASP A 190 23.39 10.98 20.54
CA ASP A 190 23.03 9.98 21.56
C ASP A 190 24.09 8.88 21.67
N LEU A 191 24.69 8.44 20.56
CA LEU A 191 25.78 7.46 20.58
C LEU A 191 27.04 7.95 21.30
N LYS A 192 27.25 9.26 21.44
CA LYS A 192 28.37 9.81 22.21
C LYS A 192 28.11 9.75 23.72
N ASN A 193 26.84 9.70 24.14
CA ASN A 193 26.39 9.68 25.52
C ASN A 193 25.30 8.60 25.72
N PRO A 194 25.66 7.31 25.57
CA PRO A 194 24.70 6.21 25.51
C PRO A 194 23.95 5.94 26.81
#